data_AF-A0A1G6CC38-F1
#
_entry.id   AF-A0A1G6CC38-F1
#
_cell.length_a   1.000
_cell.length_b   1.000
_cell.length_c   1.000
_cell.angle_alpha   90.00
_cell.angle_beta   90.00
_cell.angle_gamma   90.00
#
_symmetry.space_group_name_H-M   'P 1'
#
loop_
_entity.id
_entity.type
_entity.pdbx_description
1 polymer ?
#
loop_
_entity_poly.entity_id
_entity_poly.type
_entity_poly.pdbx_seq_one_letter_code
_entity_poly.pdbx_strand_id
1 'polypeptide(L)'
;MKYMVEVKIINVKERGEKDLKEFDFTFQEESIINSRNKAIAKYLELENEFLNGETEYYPLLDAMLKGYKSFNSYSLNLVFAPNGLCDYFLCGINEECTIDALQAEAYHYAKKDNIGLTEIKNNEGKWIQVIDSNLDFLLNKNITI
;
A
#
# COMPACT_ATOMS: atom_id res chain seq x y z
N MET A 1 -13.17 -2.37 -10.91
CA MET A 1 -11.75 -2.32 -10.56
C MET A 1 -11.41 -0.92 -10.11
N LYS A 2 -10.94 -0.79 -8.87
CA LYS A 2 -10.50 0.47 -8.27
C LYS A 2 -9.18 0.26 -7.53
N TYR A 3 -8.46 1.35 -7.32
CA TYR A 3 -7.31 1.39 -6.41
C TYR A 3 -7.70 2.21 -5.20
N MET A 4 -7.17 1.85 -4.03
CA MET A 4 -7.42 2.57 -2.79
C MET A 4 -6.10 2.82 -2.09
N VAL A 5 -6.00 3.98 -1.45
CA VAL A 5 -4.98 4.24 -0.42
C VAL A 5 -5.70 4.25 0.91
N GLU A 6 -5.50 3.20 1.69
CA GLU A 6 -6.06 3.09 3.03
C GLU A 6 -5.12 3.73 4.04
N VAL A 7 -5.69 4.58 4.89
CA VAL A 7 -4.96 5.32 5.92
C VAL A 7 -5.53 4.96 7.27
N LYS A 8 -4.65 4.58 8.18
CA LYS A 8 -4.98 4.32 9.58
C LYS A 8 -4.06 5.13 10.47
N ILE A 9 -4.63 5.98 11.31
CA ILE A 9 -3.90 6.79 12.29
C ILE A 9 -4.33 6.36 13.69
N ILE A 10 -3.33 6.06 14.53
CA ILE A 10 -3.51 5.71 15.93
C ILE A 10 -2.85 6.78 16.77
N ASN A 11 -3.63 7.48 17.59
CA ASN A 11 -3.11 8.34 18.65
C ASN A 11 -3.22 7.60 19.98
N VAL A 12 -2.10 7.36 20.63
CA VAL A 12 -2.04 6.80 21.98
C VAL A 12 -1.79 7.96 22.94
N LYS A 13 -2.64 8.08 23.97
CA LYS A 13 -2.53 9.09 25.03
C LYS A 13 -1.84 8.52 26.26
N GLU A 14 -1.38 9.40 27.16
CA GLU A 14 -0.60 9.05 28.36
C GLU A 14 -1.21 7.95 29.26
N ARG A 15 -2.53 7.78 29.25
CA ARG A 15 -3.25 6.77 30.05
C ARG A 15 -3.48 5.45 29.31
N GLY A 16 -2.91 5.30 28.11
CA GLY A 16 -3.11 4.13 27.24
C GLY A 16 -4.41 4.17 26.43
N GLU A 17 -5.20 5.24 26.55
CA GLU A 17 -6.37 5.47 25.68
C GLU A 17 -5.90 5.62 24.23
N LYS A 18 -6.65 5.01 23.30
CA LYS A 18 -6.32 5.00 21.87
C LYS A 18 -7.46 5.62 21.08
N ASP A 19 -7.13 6.66 20.30
CA ASP A 19 -8.03 7.19 19.28
C ASP A 19 -7.59 6.63 17.92
N LEU A 20 -8.54 6.00 17.24
CA LEU A 20 -8.34 5.42 15.91
C LEU A 20 -9.09 6.26 14.88
N LYS A 21 -8.39 6.67 13.82
CA LYS A 21 -8.98 7.27 12.63
C LYS A 21 -8.62 6.42 11.41
N GLU A 22 -9.65 6.02 10.67
CA GLU A 22 -9.51 5.23 9.44
C GLU A 22 -10.28 5.93 8.32
N PHE A 23 -9.63 6.06 7.17
CA PHE A 23 -10.22 6.62 5.96
C PHE A 23 -9.48 6.11 4.72
N ASP A 24 -10.13 6.16 3.58
CA ASP A 24 -9.56 5.74 2.30
C ASP A 24 -9.67 6.83 1.23
N PHE A 25 -8.74 6.77 0.27
CA PHE A 25 -8.83 7.49 -0.99
C PHE A 25 -9.06 6.48 -2.11
N THR A 26 -10.23 6.54 -2.76
CA THR A 26 -10.60 5.64 -3.85
C THR A 26 -10.35 6.26 -5.22
N PHE A 27 -9.71 5.51 -6.13
CA PHE A 27 -9.41 5.90 -7.51
C PHE A 27 -10.01 4.91 -8.51
N GLN A 28 -10.91 5.40 -9.37
CA GLN A 28 -11.63 4.60 -10.35
C GLN A 28 -11.77 5.37 -11.67
N GLU A 29 -10.68 5.44 -12.42
CA GLU A 29 -10.61 6.05 -13.75
C GLU A 29 -10.98 5.05 -14.86
N GLU A 30 -11.27 5.56 -16.05
CA GLU A 30 -11.48 4.73 -17.25
C GLU A 30 -10.24 3.89 -17.60
N SER A 31 -9.08 4.55 -17.60
CA SER A 31 -7.78 3.90 -17.73
C SER A 31 -7.33 3.40 -16.37
N ILE A 32 -7.12 2.11 -16.28
CA ILE A 32 -6.72 1.55 -15.00
C ILE A 32 -5.29 1.87 -14.60
N ILE A 33 -4.40 2.03 -15.59
CA ILE A 33 -3.05 2.54 -15.35
C ILE A 33 -3.12 3.95 -14.76
N ASN A 34 -4.11 4.77 -15.17
CA ASN A 34 -4.31 6.07 -14.54
C ASN A 34 -4.79 5.93 -13.08
N SER A 35 -5.72 5.02 -12.78
CA SER A 35 -6.13 4.73 -11.39
C SER A 35 -4.95 4.32 -10.52
N ARG A 36 -4.10 3.42 -11.04
CA ARG A 36 -2.89 2.93 -10.37
C ARG A 36 -1.90 4.06 -10.12
N ASN A 37 -1.62 4.88 -11.13
CA ASN A 37 -0.70 6.01 -11.03
C ASN A 37 -1.19 7.06 -10.02
N LYS A 38 -2.49 7.39 -10.02
CA LYS A 38 -3.07 8.33 -9.06
C LYS A 38 -3.00 7.79 -7.63
N ALA A 39 -3.27 6.49 -7.44
CA ALA A 39 -3.17 5.87 -6.12
C ALA A 39 -1.73 5.83 -5.60
N ILE A 40 -0.75 5.49 -6.44
CA ILE A 40 0.68 5.55 -6.08
C ILE A 40 1.10 6.99 -5.76
N ALA A 41 0.69 7.96 -6.57
CA ALA A 41 1.00 9.37 -6.30
C ALA A 41 0.42 9.82 -4.95
N LYS A 42 -0.83 9.44 -4.63
CA LYS A 42 -1.44 9.76 -3.35
C LYS A 42 -0.77 9.04 -2.17
N TYR A 43 -0.37 7.79 -2.36
CA TYR A 43 0.40 7.04 -1.36
C TYR A 43 1.70 7.78 -1.02
N LEU A 44 2.47 8.19 -2.03
CA LEU A 44 3.72 8.93 -1.85
C LEU A 44 3.50 10.31 -1.21
N GLU A 45 2.43 11.01 -1.58
CA GLU A 45 2.04 12.28 -0.97
C GLU A 45 1.81 12.12 0.54
N LEU A 46 0.98 11.15 0.93
CA LEU A 46 0.65 10.88 2.34
C LEU A 46 1.86 10.35 3.12
N GLU A 47 2.67 9.49 2.52
CA GLU A 47 3.88 8.98 3.14
C GLU A 47 4.85 10.13 3.44
N ASN A 48 5.05 11.04 2.49
CA ASN A 48 5.87 12.22 2.70
C ASN A 48 5.26 13.14 3.79
N GLU A 49 3.94 13.29 3.85
CA GLU A 49 3.26 14.04 4.91
C GLU A 49 3.52 13.41 6.29
N PHE A 50 3.50 12.08 6.42
CA PHE A 50 3.74 11.42 7.70
C PHE A 50 5.22 11.36 8.11
N LEU A 51 6.13 11.29 7.15
CA LEU A 51 7.58 11.26 7.42
C LEU A 51 8.16 12.65 7.68
N ASN A 52 7.67 13.67 6.96
CA ASN A 52 8.27 15.00 6.92
C ASN A 52 7.30 16.14 7.31
N GLY A 53 6.07 15.81 7.70
CA GLY A 53 5.09 16.80 8.13
C GLY A 53 5.33 17.34 9.55
N GLU A 54 4.41 18.18 10.02
CA GLU A 54 4.52 18.83 11.34
C GLU A 54 4.26 17.85 12.51
N THR A 55 3.50 16.79 12.26
CA THR A 55 3.16 15.79 13.27
C THR A 55 4.19 14.68 13.25
N GLU A 56 4.79 14.39 14.41
CA GLU A 56 5.71 13.28 14.57
C GLU A 56 4.95 11.96 14.73
N TYR A 57 5.35 10.96 13.94
CA TYR A 57 4.81 9.62 13.96
C TYR A 57 5.90 8.59 14.25
N TYR A 58 5.51 7.53 14.95
CA TYR A 58 6.38 6.42 15.29
C TYR A 58 5.78 5.09 14.83
N PRO A 59 6.62 4.12 14.44
CA PRO A 59 6.18 2.74 14.28
C PRO A 59 5.54 2.26 15.59
N LEU A 60 4.33 1.69 15.48
CA LEU A 60 3.50 1.34 16.64
C LEU A 60 4.25 0.45 17.64
N LEU A 61 4.92 -0.58 17.12
CA LEU A 61 5.65 -1.55 17.92
C LEU A 61 6.86 -0.92 18.62
N ASP A 62 7.65 -0.12 17.90
CA ASP A 62 8.83 0.56 18.45
C ASP A 62 8.47 1.52 19.57
N ALA A 63 7.41 2.32 19.39
CA ALA A 63 6.94 3.25 20.41
C ALA A 63 6.46 2.50 21.67
N MET A 64 5.78 1.36 21.50
CA MET A 64 5.37 0.51 22.62
C MET A 64 6.58 -0.10 23.34
N LEU A 65 7.56 -0.64 22.60
CA LEU A 65 8.77 -1.25 23.18
C LEU A 65 9.65 -0.23 23.90
N LYS A 66 9.72 1.01 23.41
CA LYS A 66 10.42 2.12 24.05
C LYS A 66 9.65 2.73 25.24
N GLY A 67 8.41 2.29 25.49
CA GLY A 67 7.61 2.73 26.62
C GLY A 67 7.08 4.17 26.49
N TYR A 68 6.87 4.66 25.26
CA TYR A 68 6.28 5.98 25.05
C TYR A 68 4.87 6.01 25.61
N LYS A 69 4.61 7.00 26.47
CA LYS A 69 3.30 7.18 27.11
C LYS A 69 2.27 7.79 26.16
N SER A 70 2.72 8.65 25.25
CA SER A 70 1.86 9.30 24.25
C SER A 70 2.59 9.39 22.93
N PHE A 71 1.96 8.96 21.84
CA PHE A 71 2.54 9.00 20.50
C PHE A 71 1.48 8.86 19.40
N ASN A 72 1.83 9.31 18.20
CA ASN A 72 1.06 9.01 16.99
C ASN A 72 1.73 7.89 16.22
N SER A 73 0.92 7.04 15.59
CA SER A 73 1.36 6.03 14.63
C SER A 73 0.45 6.05 13.42
N TYR A 74 0.98 5.68 12.26
CA TYR A 74 0.18 5.56 11.05
C TYR A 74 0.47 4.22 10.34
N SER A 75 -0.46 3.84 9.48
CA SER A 75 -0.31 2.78 8.50
C SER A 75 -0.91 3.27 7.19
N LEU A 76 -0.18 2.98 6.11
CA LEU A 76 -0.57 3.26 4.74
C LEU A 76 -0.55 1.94 3.95
N ASN A 77 -1.67 1.63 3.30
CA ASN A 77 -1.75 0.49 2.40
C ASN A 77 -2.21 0.95 1.01
N LEU A 78 -1.54 0.47 -0.03
CA LEU A 78 -2.00 0.57 -1.41
C LEU A 78 -2.74 -0.71 -1.76
N VAL A 79 -4.00 -0.58 -2.14
CA VAL A 79 -4.90 -1.72 -2.34
C VAL A 79 -5.46 -1.71 -3.76
N PHE A 80 -5.47 -2.87 -4.39
CA PHE A 80 -6.16 -3.14 -5.64
C PHE A 80 -7.43 -3.96 -5.38
N ALA A 81 -8.58 -3.42 -5.78
CA ALA A 81 -9.89 -4.05 -5.61
C ALA A 81 -10.57 -4.27 -6.98
N PRO A 82 -10.43 -5.47 -7.59
CA PRO A 82 -10.95 -5.73 -8.93
C PRO A 82 -12.48 -5.65 -9.02
N ASN A 83 -13.18 -6.19 -8.02
CA ASN A 83 -14.63 -6.38 -8.01
C ASN A 83 -15.27 -6.19 -6.63
N GLY A 84 -14.53 -5.67 -5.65
CA GLY A 84 -15.01 -5.45 -4.27
C GLY A 84 -15.28 -6.74 -3.48
N LEU A 85 -14.89 -7.90 -4.02
CA LEU A 85 -15.01 -9.19 -3.34
C LEU A 85 -13.70 -9.62 -2.70
N CYS A 86 -12.57 -9.23 -3.29
CA CYS A 86 -11.23 -9.46 -2.79
C CYS A 86 -10.41 -8.20 -2.95
N ASP A 87 -9.68 -7.82 -1.91
CA ASP A 87 -8.76 -6.70 -1.88
C ASP A 87 -7.32 -7.22 -1.84
N TYR A 88 -6.49 -6.73 -2.75
CA TYR A 88 -5.10 -7.15 -2.91
C TYR A 88 -4.18 -6.02 -2.44
N PHE A 89 -3.36 -6.29 -1.44
CA PHE A 89 -2.40 -5.32 -0.90
C PHE A 89 -1.15 -5.28 -1.77
N LEU A 90 -0.98 -4.20 -2.53
CA LEU A 90 0.15 -3.99 -3.44
C LEU A 90 1.37 -3.39 -2.73
N CYS A 91 1.15 -2.71 -1.60
CA CYS A 91 2.19 -2.13 -0.76
C CYS A 91 1.61 -1.82 0.63
N GLY A 92 2.39 -1.96 1.69
CA GLY A 92 1.96 -1.69 3.07
C GLY A 92 2.59 -2.66 4.07
N ILE A 93 1.99 -2.78 5.26
CA ILE A 93 2.58 -3.52 6.40
C ILE A 93 2.69 -5.04 6.14
N ASN A 94 1.87 -5.58 5.23
CA ASN A 94 1.85 -7.01 4.95
C ASN A 94 2.59 -7.33 3.64
N GLU A 95 3.90 -7.09 3.65
CA GLU A 95 4.81 -7.22 2.50
C GLU A 95 4.80 -8.62 1.88
N GLU A 96 4.56 -9.65 2.71
CA GLU A 96 4.63 -11.08 2.33
C GLU A 96 3.71 -11.44 1.16
N CYS A 97 2.67 -10.65 0.90
CA CYS A 97 1.69 -10.92 -0.15
C CYS A 97 1.80 -10.02 -1.40
N THR A 98 2.78 -9.10 -1.47
CA THR A 98 2.83 -8.13 -2.58
C THR A 98 3.01 -8.81 -3.93
N ILE A 99 3.86 -9.83 -4.01
CA ILE A 99 4.12 -10.54 -5.27
C ILE A 99 2.85 -11.26 -5.77
N ASP A 100 2.11 -11.91 -4.86
CA ASP A 100 0.85 -12.58 -5.19
C ASP A 100 -0.22 -11.55 -5.59
N ALA A 101 -0.24 -10.39 -4.94
CA ALA A 101 -1.12 -9.28 -5.29
C ALA A 101 -0.80 -8.72 -6.70
N LEU A 102 0.48 -8.57 -7.06
CA LEU A 102 0.91 -8.15 -8.41
C LEU A 102 0.55 -9.18 -9.48
N GLN A 103 0.66 -10.48 -9.16
CA GLN A 103 0.23 -11.54 -10.07
C GLN A 103 -1.28 -11.52 -10.28
N ALA A 104 -2.06 -11.40 -9.20
CA ALA A 104 -3.51 -11.29 -9.27
C ALA A 104 -3.95 -10.04 -10.03
N GLU A 105 -3.26 -8.92 -9.79
CA GLU A 105 -3.42 -7.67 -10.51
C GLU A 105 -3.28 -7.90 -12.02
N ALA A 106 -2.13 -8.44 -12.47
CA ALA A 106 -1.92 -8.75 -13.89
C ALA A 106 -2.94 -9.74 -14.46
N TYR A 107 -3.35 -10.77 -13.71
CA TYR A 107 -4.39 -11.70 -14.13
C TYR A 107 -5.73 -10.99 -14.43
N HIS A 108 -6.13 -10.05 -13.58
CA HIS A 108 -7.34 -9.24 -13.81
C HIS A 108 -7.21 -8.31 -15.02
N TYR A 109 -5.98 -8.01 -15.46
CA TYR A 109 -5.68 -7.20 -16.64
C TYR A 109 -5.35 -7.96 -17.91
N ALA A 110 -5.11 -9.27 -17.85
CA ALA A 110 -4.63 -10.08 -18.97
C ALA A 110 -5.54 -10.04 -20.23
N LYS A 111 -6.78 -9.54 -20.09
CA LYS A 111 -7.75 -9.35 -21.20
C LYS A 111 -7.75 -7.93 -21.80
N LYS A 112 -6.90 -7.02 -21.35
CA LYS A 112 -6.84 -5.63 -21.86
C LYS A 112 -5.61 -5.46 -22.75
N ASP A 113 -5.84 -5.23 -24.04
CA ASP A 113 -4.83 -5.30 -25.11
C ASP A 113 -3.69 -4.25 -25.06
N ASN A 114 -3.65 -3.35 -24.08
CA ASN A 114 -2.71 -2.21 -24.06
C ASN A 114 -1.93 -2.04 -22.75
N ILE A 115 -1.78 -3.09 -21.93
CA ILE A 115 -1.00 -3.02 -20.69
C ILE A 115 0.32 -3.75 -20.88
N GLY A 116 1.44 -3.04 -20.68
CA GLY A 116 2.77 -3.63 -20.67
C GLY A 116 2.95 -4.55 -19.48
N LEU A 117 3.29 -5.82 -19.75
CA LEU A 117 3.59 -6.83 -18.75
C LEU A 117 5.07 -7.19 -18.80
N THR A 118 5.63 -7.53 -17.65
CA THR A 118 7.00 -8.05 -17.50
C THR A 118 6.99 -9.28 -16.62
N GLU A 119 8.08 -10.06 -16.65
CA GLU A 119 8.21 -11.28 -15.87
C GLU A 119 9.15 -11.09 -14.68
N ILE A 120 8.70 -11.51 -13.49
CA ILE A 120 9.51 -11.53 -12.27
C ILE A 120 9.46 -12.92 -11.63
N LYS A 121 10.43 -13.23 -10.76
CA LYS A 121 10.38 -14.45 -9.95
C LYS A 121 9.54 -14.22 -8.70
N ASN A 122 8.63 -15.15 -8.41
CA ASN A 122 7.92 -15.16 -7.13
C ASN A 122 8.75 -15.78 -6.00
N ASN A 123 8.18 -15.82 -4.80
CA ASN A 123 8.82 -16.38 -3.60
C ASN A 123 9.14 -17.89 -3.72
N GLU A 124 8.50 -18.60 -4.66
CA GLU A 124 8.78 -20.01 -4.98
C GLU A 124 9.81 -20.17 -6.12
N GLY A 125 10.37 -19.08 -6.64
CA GLY A 125 11.31 -19.08 -7.76
C GLY A 125 10.68 -19.30 -9.14
N LYS A 126 9.34 -19.27 -9.24
CA LYS A 126 8.59 -19.38 -10.51
C LYS A 126 8.48 -18.02 -11.18
N TRP A 127 8.58 -18.00 -12.51
CA TRP A 127 8.31 -16.80 -13.30
C TRP A 127 6.81 -16.53 -13.35
N ILE A 128 6.42 -15.30 -13.01
CA ILE A 128 5.06 -14.78 -13.05
C ILE A 128 5.02 -13.49 -13.87
N GLN A 129 3.87 -13.20 -14.47
CA GLN A 129 3.65 -11.94 -15.17
C GLN A 129 3.06 -10.89 -14.23
N VAL A 130 3.61 -9.67 -14.30
CA VAL A 130 3.17 -8.50 -13.53
C VAL A 130 3.09 -7.27 -14.44
N ILE A 131 2.39 -6.21 -14.02
CA ILE A 131 2.38 -4.96 -14.77
C ILE A 131 3.72 -4.23 -14.59
N ASP A 132 4.34 -3.85 -15.71
CA ASP A 132 5.65 -3.20 -15.75
C ASP A 132 5.65 -1.79 -15.15
N SER A 133 4.59 -1.01 -15.39
CA SER A 133 4.46 0.36 -14.86
C SER A 133 4.69 0.39 -13.36
N ASN A 134 5.53 1.31 -12.85
CA ASN A 134 5.79 1.50 -11.41
C ASN A 134 6.25 0.25 -10.64
N LEU A 135 6.69 -0.81 -11.32
CA LEU A 135 7.09 -2.06 -10.68
C LEU A 135 8.26 -1.84 -9.70
N ASP A 136 9.24 -1.02 -10.07
CA ASP A 136 10.37 -0.69 -9.20
C ASP A 136 9.92 -0.08 -7.87
N PHE A 137 8.89 0.76 -7.87
CA PHE A 137 8.33 1.32 -6.65
C PHE A 137 7.70 0.23 -5.77
N LEU A 138 6.87 -0.64 -6.37
CA LEU A 138 6.16 -1.69 -5.64
C LEU A 138 7.09 -2.79 -5.12
N LEU A 139 8.21 -3.04 -5.81
CA LEU A 139 9.22 -4.00 -5.34
C LEU A 139 10.13 -3.42 -4.26
N ASN A 140 10.57 -2.16 -4.40
CA ASN A 140 11.53 -1.56 -3.46
C ASN A 140 10.90 -1.01 -2.18
N LYS A 141 9.60 -0.63 -2.21
CA LYS A 141 8.92 -0.18 -1.00
C LYS A 141 8.73 -1.25 0.06
N ASN A 142 8.85 -2.52 -0.32
CA ASN A 142 8.79 -3.66 0.59
C ASN A 142 10.19 -4.14 1.05
N ILE A 143 11.24 -3.32 0.89
CA ILE A 143 12.61 -3.64 1.31
C ILE A 143 13.05 -2.71 2.46
N THR A 144 12.19 -1.79 2.91
CA THR A 144 12.56 -0.83 3.97
C THR A 144 12.00 -1.29 5.32
N ILE A 145 12.73 -2.21 5.96
CA ILE A 145 12.61 -2.53 7.40
C ILE A 145 13.86 -2.02 8.13
#